data_AF-A0A931WRK4-F1
#
_entry.id   AF-A0A931WRK4-F1
#
_cell.length_a   1.000
_cell.length_b   1.000
_cell.length_c   1.000
_cell.angle_alpha   90.00
_cell.angle_beta   90.00
_cell.angle_gamma   90.00
#
_symmetry.space_group_name_H-M   'P 1'
#
loop_
_entity.id
_entity.type
_entity.pdbx_description
1 polymer ?
#
loop_
_entity_poly.entity_id
_entity_poly.type
_entity_poly.pdbx_seq_one_letter_code
_entity_poly.pdbx_strand_id
1 'polypeptide(L)' 'MNAAARFGRFLGEVRQELTQVSWPSRDELVGSALVVFVGVVLLASFITVCDFVLSKAAHVLLR' A
#
# COMPACT_ATOMS: atom_id res chain seq x y z
N MET A 1 24.91 30.18 -25.84
CA MET A 1 24.57 29.55 -24.54
C MET A 1 23.11 29.13 -24.58
N ASN A 2 22.81 27.89 -24.99
CA ASN A 2 21.43 27.49 -25.25
C ASN A 2 20.90 26.79 -23.99
N ALA A 3 20.05 27.49 -23.22
CA ALA A 3 19.42 26.95 -22.01
C ALA A 3 18.70 25.61 -22.26
N ALA A 4 18.13 25.44 -23.46
CA ALA A 4 17.53 24.20 -23.93
C ALA A 4 18.50 22.99 -23.90
N ALA A 5 19.78 23.20 -24.22
CA ALA A 5 20.78 22.13 -24.23
C ALA A 5 21.27 21.73 -22.81
N ARG A 6 21.09 22.61 -21.81
CA ARG A 6 21.28 22.26 -20.39
C ARG A 6 20.10 21.48 -19.84
N PHE A 7 18.88 21.91 -20.19
CA PHE A 7 17.65 21.25 -19.72
C PHE A 7 17.51 19.81 -20.27
N GLY A 8 17.87 19.59 -21.53
CA GLY A 8 17.90 18.24 -22.11
C GLY A 8 18.94 17.31 -21.46
N ARG A 9 20.10 17.85 -21.04
CA ARG A 9 21.12 17.10 -20.28
C ARG A 9 20.64 16.74 -18.88
N PHE A 10 20.03 17.70 -18.18
CA PHE A 10 19.45 17.49 -16.85
C PHE A 10 18.35 16.41 -16.86
N LEU A 11 17.45 16.40 -17.86
CA LEU A 11 16.45 15.33 -18.03
C LEU A 11 17.09 13.95 -18.29
N GLY A 12 18.21 13.92 -19.01
CA GLY A 12 18.99 12.70 -19.22
C GLY A 12 19.60 12.17 -17.92
N GLU A 13 20.20 13.06 -17.12
CA GLU A 13 20.76 12.74 -15.80
C GLU A 13 19.69 12.24 -14.82
N VAL A 14 18.53 12.92 -14.74
CA VAL A 14 17.40 12.51 -13.90
C VAL A 14 16.86 11.13 -14.32
N ARG A 15 16.74 10.86 -15.63
CA ARG A 15 16.34 9.54 -16.11
C ARG A 15 17.34 8.47 -15.70
N GLN A 16 18.63 8.80 -15.70
CA GLN A 16 19.71 7.87 -15.33
C GLN A 16 19.72 7.56 -13.83
N GLU A 17 19.41 8.54 -12.97
CA GLU A 17 19.17 8.34 -11.53
C GLU A 17 17.89 7.53 -11.25
N LEU A 18 16.81 7.77 -11.99
CA LEU A 18 15.57 7.00 -11.86
C LEU A 18 15.74 5.51 -12.20
N THR A 19 16.72 5.15 -13.04
CA THR A 19 17.08 3.74 -13.28
C THR A 19 17.85 3.09 -12.12
N GLN A 20 18.47 3.86 -11.22
CA GLN A 20 19.07 3.33 -9.99
C GLN A 20 18.03 3.08 -8.89
N VAL A 21 16.83 3.64 -9.04
CA VAL A 21 15.70 3.28 -8.19
C VAL A 21 15.25 1.88 -8.58
N SER A 22 15.39 0.94 -7.64
CA SER A 22 14.88 -0.43 -7.76
C SER A 22 13.36 -0.39 -7.76
N TRP A 23 12.76 -0.08 -8.91
CA TRP A 23 11.33 -0.21 -9.09
C TRP A 23 10.98 -1.69 -8.98
N PRO A 24 10.12 -2.08 -8.03
CA PRO A 24 9.69 -3.45 -7.90
C PRO A 24 9.01 -3.91 -9.19
N SER A 25 9.26 -5.15 -9.58
CA SER A 25 8.55 -5.77 -10.68
C SER A 25 7.04 -5.86 -10.34
N ARG A 26 6.17 -5.88 -11.36
CA ARG A 26 4.71 -5.97 -11.14
C ARG A 26 4.32 -7.14 -10.23
N ASP A 27 5.07 -8.23 -10.31
CA ASP A 27 4.83 -9.44 -9.53
C ASP A 27 5.19 -9.27 -8.04
N GLU A 28 6.28 -8.55 -7.72
CA GLU A 28 6.63 -8.20 -6.34
C GLU A 28 5.65 -7.21 -5.72
N LEU A 29 5.14 -6.28 -6.54
CA LEU A 29 4.14 -5.32 -6.11
C LEU A 29 2.81 -6.02 -5.75
N VAL A 30 2.42 -7.01 -6.55
CA VAL A 30 1.22 -7.83 -6.28
C VAL A 30 1.46 -8.75 -5.09
N GLY A 31 2.64 -9.37 -4.97
CA GLY A 31 2.98 -10.23 -3.84
C GLY A 31 2.94 -9.50 -2.49
N SER A 32 3.52 -8.30 -2.43
CA SER A 32 3.50 -7.47 -1.21
C SER A 32 2.09 -6.97 -0.87
N ALA A 33 1.30 -6.55 -1.88
CA ALA A 33 -0.10 -6.18 -1.67
C ALA A 33 -0.97 -7.36 -1.20
N LEU A 34 -0.72 -8.57 -1.69
CA LEU A 34 -1.47 -9.77 -1.31
C LEU A 34 -1.28 -10.12 0.17
N VAL A 35 -0.05 -10.05 0.67
CA VAL A 35 0.24 -10.31 2.09
C VAL A 35 -0.49 -9.32 3.00
N VAL A 36 -0.45 -8.03 2.65
CA VAL A 36 -1.18 -6.98 3.39
C VAL A 36 -2.68 -7.22 3.32
N PHE A 37 -3.22 -7.56 2.13
CA PHE A 37 -4.64 -7.84 1.94
C PHE A 37 -5.14 -8.99 2.83
N VAL A 38 -4.39 -10.09 2.88
CA VAL A 38 -4.73 -11.23 3.75
C VAL A 38 -4.72 -10.80 5.22
N GLY A 39 -3.73 -10.00 5.66
CA GLY A 39 -3.68 -9.46 7.02
C GLY A 39 -4.89 -8.59 7.37
N VAL A 40 -5.30 -7.72 6.44
CA VAL A 40 -6.49 -6.86 6.61
C VAL A 40 -7.77 -7.70 6.72
N VAL A 41 -7.94 -8.72 5.88
CA VAL A 41 -9.11 -9.60 5.92
C VAL A 41 -9.19 -10.35 7.26
N LEU A 42 -8.07 -10.87 7.75
CA LEU A 42 -8.02 -11.54 9.06
C LEU A 42 -8.41 -10.59 10.19
N LEU A 43 -7.83 -9.39 10.22
CA LEU A 43 -8.15 -8.38 11.23
C LEU A 43 -9.62 -7.95 11.17
N ALA A 44 -10.15 -7.70 9.96
CA ALA A 44 -11.54 -7.33 9.77
C ALA A 44 -12.49 -8.43 10.25
N SER A 45 -12.17 -9.70 9.98
CA SER A 45 -12.96 -10.83 10.46
C SER A 45 -12.96 -10.91 11.99
N PHE A 46 -11.81 -10.70 12.64
CA PHE A 46 -11.69 -10.68 14.09
C PHE A 46 -12.54 -9.55 14.71
N ILE A 47 -12.41 -8.31 14.20
CA ILE A 47 -13.21 -7.17 14.67
C ILE A 47 -14.70 -7.46 14.54
N THR A 48 -15.13 -8.00 13.39
CA THR A 48 -16.54 -8.34 13.15
C THR A 48 -17.08 -9.33 14.18
N VAL A 49 -16.29 -10.36 14.51
CA VAL A 49 -16.68 -11.36 15.52
C VAL A 49 -16.78 -10.71 16.90
N CYS A 50 -15.79 -9.90 17.28
CA CYS A 50 -15.80 -9.19 18.56
C CYS A 50 -17.01 -8.25 18.67
N ASP A 51 -17.27 -7.44 17.65
CA ASP A 51 -18.40 -6.51 17.62
C ASP A 51 -19.73 -7.24 17.70
N PHE A 52 -19.86 -8.38 17.02
CA PHE A 52 -21.07 -9.20 17.10
C PHE A 52 -21.30 -9.75 18.51
N VAL A 53 -20.25 -10.30 19.14
CA VAL A 53 -20.32 -10.82 20.52
C VAL A 53 -20.65 -9.72 21.51
N LEU A 54 -19.94 -8.58 21.44
CA LEU A 54 -20.17 -7.43 22.30
C LEU A 54 -21.57 -6.85 22.11
N SER A 55 -22.03 -6.71 20.87
CA SER A 55 -23.38 -6.21 20.57
C SER A 55 -24.44 -7.12 21.15
N LYS A 56 -24.29 -8.45 21.02
CA LYS A 56 -25.22 -9.41 21.62
C LYS A 56 -25.19 -9.38 23.15
N ALA A 57 -24.01 -9.33 23.75
CA ALA A 57 -23.85 -9.22 25.20
C ALA A 57 -24.48 -7.93 25.75
N ALA A 58 -24.22 -6.78 25.10
CA ALA A 58 -24.82 -5.50 25.46
C ALA A 58 -26.36 -5.53 25.33
N HIS A 59 -26.89 -6.16 24.29
CA HIS A 59 -28.33 -6.30 24.10
C HIS A 59 -29.02 -7.15 25.18
N VAL A 60 -28.32 -8.16 25.70
CA VAL A 60 -28.81 -8.99 26.82
C VAL A 60 -28.72 -8.22 28.13
N LEU A 61 -27.67 -7.43 28.33
CA LEU A 61 -27.40 -6.72 29.59
C LEU A 61 -28.25 -5.45 29.76
N LEU A 62 -28.66 -4.81 28.66
CA LEU A 62 -29.55 -3.63 28.64
C LEU A 62 -31.04 -3.98 28.52
N ARG A 63 -31.39 -5.27 28.59
CA ARG A 63 -32.78 -5.75 28.65
C ARG A 63 -33.18 -6.01 30.10
#